data_AF-T1AKG3-F1
#
_entry.id   AF-T1AKG3-F1
#
_cell.length_a   1.000
_cell.length_b   1.000
_cell.length_c   1.000
_cell.angle_alpha   90.00
_cell.angle_beta   90.00
_cell.angle_gamma   90.00
#
_symmetry.space_group_name_H-M   'P 1'
#
loop_
_entity.id
_entity.type
_entity.pdbx_description
1 polymer ?
#
loop_
_entity_poly.entity_id
_entity_poly.type
_entity_poly.pdbx_seq_one_letter_code
_entity_poly.pdbx_strand_id
1 'polypeptide(L)' 'MVVRELTGGIYFGKPRGIVEENGIRRGINTETYTEPEIERVARVAFDLARKRSHRVTSVDKANVLELGSLERGW' A
#
# COMPACT_ATOMS: atom_id res chain seq x y z
N MET A 1 5.06 -6.45 -16.33
CA MET A 1 3.77 -6.73 -15.69
C MET A 1 3.79 -6.01 -14.35
N VAL A 2 2.76 -5.23 -14.05
CA VAL A 2 2.63 -4.53 -12.76
C VAL A 2 1.35 -5.05 -12.11
N VAL A 3 1.48 -5.51 -10.88
CA VAL A 3 0.34 -5.87 -10.01
C VAL A 3 0.23 -4.76 -8.99
N ARG A 4 -0.95 -4.16 -8.87
CA ARG A 4 -1.18 -2.99 -8.04
C ARG A 4 -2.42 -3.23 -7.17
N GLU A 5 -2.32 -2.94 -5.88
CA GLU A 5 -3.49 -2.84 -4.99
C GLU A 5 -4.31 -1.61 -5.41
N LEU A 6 -5.62 -1.77 -5.61
CA LEU A 6 -6.49 -0.75 -6.20
C LEU A 6 -7.65 -0.31 -5.30
N THR A 7 -7.75 -0.83 -4.07
CA THR A 7 -8.94 -0.70 -3.22
C THR A 7 -8.65 -0.28 -1.78
N GLY A 8 -7.38 -0.08 -1.41
CA GLY A 8 -6.91 0.34 -0.10
C GLY A 8 -5.89 1.48 -0.16
N GLY A 9 -5.02 1.55 0.85
CA GLY A 9 -3.95 2.53 0.90
C GLY A 9 -4.43 3.98 1.00
N ILE A 10 -3.57 4.92 0.62
CA ILE A 10 -3.84 6.37 0.69
C ILE A 10 -5.05 6.82 -0.14
N TYR A 11 -5.43 6.03 -1.14
CA TYR A 11 -6.59 6.30 -1.99
C TYR A 11 -7.91 6.15 -1.25
N PHE A 12 -7.99 5.33 -0.19
CA PHE A 12 -9.24 5.07 0.53
C PHE A 12 -9.13 5.24 2.05
N GLY A 13 -7.91 5.32 2.59
CA GLY A 13 -7.66 5.46 4.01
C GLY A 13 -8.30 6.70 4.65
N LYS A 14 -8.55 6.55 5.96
CA LYS A 14 -9.17 7.56 6.83
C LYS A 14 -8.28 7.80 8.05
N PRO A 15 -8.26 9.02 8.62
CA PRO A 15 -8.97 10.22 8.17
C PRO A 15 -8.41 10.81 6.87
N ARG A 16 -9.21 11.63 6.18
CA ARG A 16 -8.76 12.39 5.01
C ARG A 16 -9.58 13.66 4.83
N GLY A 17 -8.99 14.68 4.23
CA GLY A 17 -9.66 15.94 3.94
C GLY A 17 -8.72 17.13 4.02
N ILE A 18 -9.28 18.34 3.91
CA ILE A 18 -8.58 19.59 4.19
C ILE A 18 -9.21 20.15 5.45
N VAL A 19 -8.39 20.41 6.47
CA VAL A 19 -8.80 21.02 7.73
C VAL A 19 -8.17 22.41 7.86
N GLU A 20 -8.78 23.29 8.65
CA GLU A 20 -8.23 24.59 8.98
C GLU A 20 -8.00 24.67 10.49
N GLU A 21 -6.74 24.90 10.89
CA GLU A 21 -6.33 25.02 12.29
C GLU A 21 -5.49 26.30 12.41
N ASN A 22 -5.87 27.21 13.33
CA ASN A 22 -5.21 28.51 13.53
C ASN A 22 -5.08 29.35 12.23
N GLY A 23 -6.09 29.31 11.35
CA GLY A 23 -6.09 30.02 10.07
C GLY A 23 -5.19 29.41 9.00
N ILE A 24 -4.61 28.23 9.25
CA ILE A 24 -3.74 27.50 8.31
C ILE A 24 -4.48 26.29 7.77
N ARG A 25 -4.56 26.18 6.44
CA ARG A 25 -5.13 25.01 5.76
C ARG A 25 -4.12 23.85 5.74
N ARG A 26 -4.54 22.68 6.24
CA ARG A 26 -3.76 21.45 6.29
C ARG A 26 -4.49 20.34 5.54
N GLY A 27 -3.82 19.73 4.56
CA GLY A 27 -4.31 18.53 3.88
C GLY A 27 -3.93 17.26 4.65
N ILE A 28 -4.85 16.30 4.72
CA ILE A 28 -4.65 15.01 5.39
C ILE A 28 -5.08 13.91 4.44
N ASN A 29 -4.20 12.92 4.29
CA ASN A 29 -4.51 11.62 3.72
C ASN A 29 -3.80 10.56 4.58
N THR A 30 -4.43 9.41 4.75
CA THR A 30 -3.88 8.30 5.54
C THR A 30 -3.59 7.12 4.63
N GLU A 31 -2.32 6.75 4.52
CA GLU A 31 -1.93 5.46 3.95
C GLU A 31 -2.12 4.39 5.03
N THR A 32 -2.87 3.33 4.74
CA THR A 32 -3.10 2.23 5.68
C THR A 32 -3.43 0.95 4.92
N TYR A 33 -2.91 -0.16 5.42
CA TYR A 33 -3.21 -1.50 4.95
C TYR A 33 -3.33 -2.45 6.15
N THR A 34 -4.16 -3.46 5.99
CA THR A 34 -4.21 -4.64 6.85
C THR A 34 -3.48 -5.81 6.19
N GLU A 35 -3.01 -6.78 6.98
CA GLU A 35 -2.33 -7.97 6.45
C GLU A 35 -3.18 -8.72 5.39
N PRO A 36 -4.50 -8.93 5.55
CA PRO A 36 -5.31 -9.59 4.53
C PRO A 36 -5.37 -8.83 3.18
N GLU A 37 -5.24 -7.50 3.20
CA GLU A 37 -5.21 -6.68 1.99
C GLU A 37 -3.88 -6.80 1.24
N ILE A 38 -2.78 -6.96 1.97
CA ILE A 38 -1.45 -7.22 1.40
C ILE A 38 -1.40 -8.65 0.85
N GLU A 39 -1.83 -9.63 1.64
CA GLU A 39 -1.86 -11.06 1.30
C GLU A 39 -2.56 -11.32 -0.03
N ARG A 40 -3.78 -10.78 -0.21
CA ARG A 40 -4.57 -11.03 -1.42
C ARG A 40 -3.85 -10.57 -2.69
N VAL A 41 -3.13 -9.44 -2.63
CA VAL A 41 -2.41 -8.89 -3.79
C VAL A 41 -1.10 -9.63 -4.02
N ALA A 42 -0.38 -9.97 -2.95
CA ALA A 42 0.82 -10.79 -3.02
C ALA A 42 0.53 -12.14 -3.68
N ARG A 43 -0.55 -12.82 -3.29
CA ARG A 43 -1.00 -14.09 -3.91
C ARG A 43 -1.19 -13.94 -5.42
N VAL A 44 -1.89 -12.90 -5.86
CA VAL A 44 -2.06 -12.61 -7.31
C VAL A 44 -0.72 -12.39 -8.01
N ALA A 45 0.21 -11.66 -7.38
CA ALA A 45 1.54 -11.42 -7.94
C ALA A 45 2.35 -12.72 -8.08
N PHE A 46 2.36 -13.58 -7.06
CA PHE A 46 3.03 -14.88 -7.12
C PHE A 46 2.40 -15.82 -8.16
N ASP A 47 1.07 -15.88 -8.24
CA ASP A 47 0.36 -16.70 -9.22
C ASP A 47 0.68 -16.28 -10.66
N LEU A 48 0.76 -14.98 -10.91
CA LEU A 48 1.16 -14.44 -12.21
C LEU A 48 2.64 -14.68 -12.50
N ALA A 49 3.51 -14.60 -11.50
CA ALA A 49 4.94 -14.85 -11.67
C ALA A 49 5.23 -16.31 -12.06
N ARG A 50 4.48 -17.28 -11.51
CA ARG A 50 4.58 -18.71 -11.87
C ARG A 50 4.24 -18.98 -13.34
N LYS A 51 3.38 -18.17 -13.95
CA LYS A 51 3.06 -18.24 -15.39
C LYS A 51 4.08 -17.49 -16.28
N ARG A 52 5.14 -16.94 -15.67
CA ARG A 52 6.15 -16.10 -16.32
C ARG A 52 7.54 -16.59 -15.89
N SER A 53 8.43 -15.68 -15.51
CA SER A 53 9.83 -15.95 -15.17
C SER A 53 10.06 -16.36 -13.72
N HIS A 54 9.01 -16.67 -12.94
CA HIS A 54 9.13 -17.04 -11.52
C HIS A 54 9.86 -16.00 -10.67
N ARG A 55 9.75 -14.72 -11.02
CA ARG A 55 10.35 -13.59 -10.28
C ARG A 55 9.28 -12.60 -9.88
N VAL A 56 9.30 -12.20 -8.61
CA VAL A 56 8.52 -11.10 -8.05
C VAL A 56 9.49 -10.08 -7.47
N THR A 57 9.21 -8.80 -7.69
CA THR A 57 9.88 -7.70 -6.99
C THR A 57 8.78 -6.92 -6.30
N SER A 58 8.76 -6.96 -4.96
CA SER A 58 7.94 -6.04 -4.18
C SER A 58 8.58 -4.65 -4.18
N VAL A 59 7.77 -3.60 -4.25
CA VAL A 59 8.23 -2.22 -4.30
C VAL A 59 7.56 -1.44 -3.18
N ASP A 60 8.36 -1.04 -2.19
CA ASP A 60 7.92 -0.39 -0.96
C ASP A 60 8.82 0.80 -0.59
N LYS A 61 8.46 1.49 0.51
CA LYS A 61 9.30 2.51 1.16
C LYS A 61 9.58 2.17 2.62
N ALA A 62 9.93 0.92 2.91
CA ALA A 62 10.16 0.41 4.27
C ALA A 62 11.29 1.09 5.05
N ASN A 63 12.12 1.89 4.38
CA ASN A 63 13.15 2.69 5.05
C ASN A 63 12.60 3.96 5.71
N VAL A 64 11.31 4.28 5.51
CA VAL A 64 10.62 5.45 6.06
C VAL A 64 9.23 5.11 6.58
N LEU A 65 8.47 4.26 5.87
CA LEU A 65 7.07 3.95 6.18
C LEU A 65 6.96 2.59 6.86
N GLU A 66 6.29 2.53 8.02
CA GLU A 66 6.03 1.30 8.77
C GLU A 66 5.25 0.27 7.93
N LEU A 67 4.40 0.75 7.02
CA LEU A 67 3.66 -0.09 6.07
C LEU A 67 4.59 -0.90 5.17
N GLY A 68 5.75 -0.37 4.79
CA GLY A 68 6.72 -1.13 4.02
C GLY A 68 7.34 -2.28 4.82
N SER A 69 7.46 -2.15 6.15
CA SER A 69 7.86 -3.27 7.01
C SER A 69 6.77 -4.34 7.07
N LEU A 70 5.50 -3.93 7.11
CA LEU A 70 4.35 -4.84 7.03
C LEU A 70 4.30 -5.59 5.69
N GLU A 71 4.49 -4.88 4.57
CA GLU A 71 4.52 -5.46 3.21
C GLU A 71 5.68 -6.43 2.98
N ARG A 72 6.82 -6.24 3.65
CA ARG A 72 7.98 -7.17 3.56
C ARG A 72 7.86 -8.38 4.47
N GLY A 73 7.01 -8.31 5.49
CA GLY A 73 6.76 -9.41 6.42
C GLY A 73 5.87 -10.52 5.86
N TRP A 74 5.31 -10.29 4.66
CA TRP A 74 4.35 -11.16 3.97
C TRP A 74 4.92 -11.65 2.63
#